data_AF-A0A414FGB4-F1
#
_entry.id   AF-A0A414FGB4-F1
#
_cell.length_a   1.000
_cell.length_b   1.000
_cell.length_c   1.000
_cell.angle_alpha   90.00
_cell.angle_beta   90.00
_cell.angle_gamma   90.00
#
_symmetry.space_group_name_H-M   'P 1'
#
loop_
_entity.id
_entity.type
_entity.pdbx_description
1 polymer ?
#
loop_
_entity_poly.entity_id
_entity_poly.type
_entity_poly.pdbx_seq_one_letter_code
_entity_poly.pdbx_strand_id
1 'polypeptide(L)'
;MKDQIRLLRDCFHNEIPAVVFQGNDSCAGEILEAAKKIYQKHGCSQEFLYDWQMFINEMKPYQQESPEQVQLPQLTHTEAELIREEMRQKGMVY
;
A
#
# COMPACT_ATOMS: atom_id res chain seq x y z
N MET A 1 1.16 -17.41 10.07
CA MET A 1 1.05 -16.01 9.62
C MET A 1 2.44 -15.40 9.75
N LYS A 2 3.01 -14.85 8.66
CA LYS A 2 4.31 -14.15 8.75
C LYS A 2 4.14 -12.97 9.72
N ASP A 3 5.06 -12.80 10.66
CA ASP A 3 5.06 -11.64 11.56
C ASP A 3 5.46 -10.40 10.74
N GLN A 4 4.46 -9.65 10.27
CA GLN A 4 4.67 -8.51 9.38
C GLN A 4 5.44 -7.37 10.08
N ILE A 5 5.30 -7.23 11.40
CA ILE A 5 6.03 -6.21 12.17
C ILE A 5 7.50 -6.59 12.25
N ARG A 6 7.80 -7.86 12.52
CA ARG A 6 9.17 -8.36 12.49
C ARG A 6 9.79 -8.22 11.10
N LEU A 7 9.07 -8.60 10.04
CA LEU A 7 9.55 -8.44 8.67
C LEU A 7 9.88 -6.98 8.33
N LEU A 8 8.98 -6.04 8.68
CA LEU A 8 9.23 -4.62 8.46
C LEU A 8 10.45 -4.13 9.24
N ARG A 9 10.61 -4.56 10.49
CA ARG A 9 11.79 -4.22 11.31
C ARG A 9 13.08 -4.78 10.72
N ASP A 10 13.04 -6.02 10.24
CA ASP A 10 14.19 -6.66 9.59
C ASP A 10 14.54 -5.93 8.28
N CYS A 11 13.55 -5.53 7.48
CA CYS A 11 13.78 -4.70 6.29
C CYS A 11 14.44 -3.36 6.67
N PHE A 12 13.93 -2.69 7.70
CA PHE A 12 14.47 -1.41 8.16
C PHE A 12 15.91 -1.55 8.64
N HIS A 13 16.21 -2.60 9.44
CA HIS A 13 17.55 -2.83 9.97
C HIS A 13 18.58 -3.16 8.88
N ASN A 14 18.15 -3.87 7.83
CA ASN A 14 19.02 -4.30 6.73
C ASN A 14 18.99 -3.36 5.52
N GLU A 15 18.38 -2.17 5.65
CA GLU A 15 18.24 -1.19 4.55
C GLU A 15 17.58 -1.78 3.28
N ILE A 16 16.68 -2.74 3.46
CA ILE A 16 15.91 -3.34 2.38
C ILE A 16 14.67 -2.48 2.13
N PRO A 17 14.43 -2.02 0.89
CA PRO A 17 13.22 -1.28 0.56
C PRO A 17 11.96 -2.09 0.91
N ALA A 18 11.06 -1.48 1.68
CA ALA A 18 9.80 -2.07 2.07
C ALA A 18 8.64 -1.13 1.72
N VAL A 19 7.52 -1.70 1.30
CA VAL A 19 6.26 -1.00 1.11
C VAL A 19 5.22 -1.66 2.00
N VAL A 20 4.51 -0.86 2.80
CA VAL A 20 3.46 -1.34 3.70
C VAL A 20 2.11 -1.07 3.04
N PHE A 21 1.30 -2.11 2.89
CA PHE A 21 -0.07 -2.02 2.40
C PHE A 21 -1.04 -2.31 3.53
N GLN A 22 -2.12 -1.55 3.56
CA GLN A 22 -3.20 -1.73 4.51
C GLN A 22 -4.32 -2.52 3.82
N GLY A 23 -4.67 -3.70 4.35
CA GLY A 23 -5.69 -4.55 3.72
C GLY A 23 -7.09 -3.93 3.65
N ASN A 24 -7.39 -2.96 4.52
CA ASN A 24 -8.65 -2.22 4.47
C ASN A 24 -8.69 -1.12 3.41
N ASP A 25 -7.59 -0.81 2.72
CA ASP A 25 -7.63 0.20 1.67
C ASP A 25 -8.34 -0.39 0.45
N SER A 26 -9.49 0.14 0.07
CA SER A 26 -10.25 -0.33 -1.11
C SER A 26 -9.43 -0.39 -2.39
N CYS A 27 -8.38 0.40 -2.50
CA CYS A 27 -7.51 0.43 -3.66
C CYS A 27 -6.33 -0.55 -3.58
N ALA A 28 -6.11 -1.23 -2.45
CA ALA A 28 -4.93 -2.07 -2.21
C ALA A 28 -4.73 -3.13 -3.31
N GLY A 29 -5.79 -3.76 -3.79
CA GLY A 29 -5.70 -4.75 -4.88
C GLY A 29 -5.16 -4.22 -6.18
N GLU A 30 -5.70 -3.10 -6.64
CA GLU A 30 -5.26 -2.47 -7.88
C GLU A 30 -3.82 -1.96 -7.76
N ILE A 31 -3.47 -1.38 -6.61
CA ILE A 31 -2.13 -0.89 -6.33
C ILE A 31 -1.12 -2.05 -6.32
N LEU A 32 -1.43 -3.17 -5.66
CA LEU A 32 -0.54 -4.34 -5.60
C LEU A 32 -0.31 -4.96 -6.98
N GLU A 33 -1.32 -5.01 -7.83
CA GLU A 33 -1.18 -5.48 -9.21
C GLU A 33 -0.32 -4.55 -10.06
N ALA A 34 -0.50 -3.23 -9.91
CA ALA A 34 0.35 -2.24 -10.58
C ALA A 34 1.80 -2.35 -10.10
N ALA A 35 2.02 -2.46 -8.79
CA ALA A 35 3.34 -2.63 -8.18
C ALA A 35 4.04 -3.89 -8.69
N LYS A 36 3.34 -5.02 -8.80
CA LYS A 36 3.91 -6.26 -9.37
C LYS A 36 4.46 -6.04 -10.78
N LYS A 37 3.70 -5.35 -11.64
CA LYS A 37 4.11 -5.04 -13.02
C LYS A 37 5.36 -4.16 -13.05
N ILE A 38 5.46 -3.19 -12.13
CA ILE A 38 6.63 -2.33 -11.98
C ILE A 38 7.84 -3.17 -11.53
N TYR A 39 7.72 -3.96 -10.46
CA TYR A 39 8.82 -4.82 -10.00
C TYR A 39 9.30 -5.80 -11.06
N GLN A 40 8.37 -6.40 -11.82
CA GLN A 40 8.72 -7.27 -12.93
C GLN A 40 9.49 -6.51 -14.02
N LYS A 41 9.04 -5.31 -14.40
CA LYS A 41 9.72 -4.46 -15.38
C LYS A 41 11.14 -4.09 -14.94
N HIS A 42 11.35 -3.91 -13.64
CA HIS A 42 12.64 -3.51 -13.06
C HIS A 42 13.54 -4.69 -12.66
N GLY A 43 13.15 -5.93 -12.96
CA GLY A 43 14.01 -7.09 -12.81
C GLY A 43 14.04 -7.70 -11.41
N CYS A 44 13.00 -7.51 -10.59
CA CYS A 44 12.86 -8.27 -9.35
C CYS A 44 12.83 -9.79 -9.62
N SER A 45 13.30 -10.57 -8.64
CA SER A 45 13.45 -12.01 -8.79
C SER A 45 12.10 -12.73 -8.94
N GLN A 46 12.11 -13.93 -9.54
CA GLN A 46 10.88 -14.71 -9.71
C GLN A 46 10.28 -15.13 -8.37
N GLU A 47 11.12 -15.42 -7.38
CA GLU A 47 10.70 -15.76 -6.01
C GLU A 47 9.95 -14.59 -5.37
N PHE A 48 10.46 -13.36 -5.54
CA PHE A 48 9.79 -12.16 -5.07
C PHE A 48 8.44 -11.97 -5.77
N LEU A 49 8.41 -12.09 -7.10
CA LEU A 49 7.17 -11.93 -7.88
C LEU A 49 6.13 -13.02 -7.57
N TYR A 50 6.59 -14.22 -7.21
CA TYR A 50 5.75 -15.33 -6.78
C TYR A 50 5.14 -15.06 -5.40
N ASP A 51 5.96 -14.71 -4.39
CA ASP A 51 5.47 -14.36 -3.05
C ASP A 51 4.50 -13.17 -3.11
N TRP A 52 4.79 -12.18 -3.97
CA TRP A 52 3.90 -11.05 -4.23
C TRP A 52 2.55 -11.47 -4.83
N GLN A 53 2.54 -12.43 -5.77
CA GLN A 53 1.29 -12.94 -6.33
C GLN A 53 0.46 -13.67 -5.28
N MET A 54 1.10 -14.41 -4.37
CA MET A 54 0.39 -15.06 -3.26
C MET A 54 -0.29 -14.01 -2.36
N PHE A 55 0.40 -12.91 -2.07
CA PHE A 55 -0.20 -11.80 -1.31
C PHE A 55 -1.42 -11.19 -2.01
N ILE A 56 -1.35 -10.96 -3.33
CA ILE A 56 -2.51 -10.49 -4.12
C ILE A 56 -3.69 -11.48 -4.03
N ASN A 57 -3.39 -12.78 -4.12
CA ASN A 57 -4.40 -13.84 -4.09
C ASN A 57 -5.08 -13.97 -2.73
N GLU A 58 -4.42 -13.59 -1.63
CA GLU A 58 -5.02 -13.55 -0.30
C GLU A 58 -5.82 -12.27 -0.06
N MET A 59 -5.29 -11.13 -0.54
CA MET A 59 -5.84 -9.83 -0.26
C MET A 59 -7.17 -9.58 -1.00
N LYS A 60 -7.27 -9.98 -2.28
CA LYS A 60 -8.50 -9.72 -3.07
C LYS A 60 -9.74 -10.43 -2.51
N PRO A 61 -9.67 -11.73 -2.15
CA PRO A 61 -10.78 -12.40 -1.46
C PRO A 61 -11.13 -11.75 -0.12
N TYR A 62 -10.13 -11.38 0.70
CA TYR A 62 -10.39 -10.70 1.97
C TYR A 62 -11.25 -9.44 1.80
N GLN A 63 -10.95 -8.61 0.80
CA GLN A 63 -11.74 -7.40 0.54
C GLN A 63 -13.16 -7.69 0.05
N GLN A 64 -13.34 -8.77 -0.71
CA GLN A 64 -14.66 -9.19 -1.19
C GLN A 64 -15.51 -9.81 -0.07
N GLU A 65 -14.87 -10.53 0.85
CA GLU A 65 -15.53 -11.20 1.98
C GLU A 65 -15.86 -10.24 3.12
N SER A 66 -15.20 -9.09 3.21
CA SER A 66 -15.38 -8.10 4.28
C SER A 66 -15.48 -6.67 3.75
N PRO A 67 -16.44 -6.35 2.86
CA PRO A 67 -16.55 -5.03 2.22
C PRO A 67 -16.77 -3.90 3.23
N GLU A 68 -17.38 -4.17 4.38
CA GLU A 68 -17.60 -3.21 5.47
C GLU A 68 -16.32 -2.81 6.20
N GLN A 69 -15.28 -3.64 6.11
CA GLN A 69 -13.97 -3.35 6.70
C GLN A 69 -13.08 -2.59 5.73
N VAL A 70 -13.49 -2.42 4.48
CA VAL A 70 -12.71 -1.78 3.42
C VAL A 70 -13.17 -0.34 3.22
N GLN A 71 -12.23 0.59 3.15
CA GLN A 71 -12.45 2.03 3.07
C GLN A 71 -11.42 2.71 2.17
N LEU A 72 -11.76 3.88 1.64
CA LEU A 72 -10.77 4.75 1.03
C LEU A 72 -9.90 5.41 2.10
N PRO A 73 -8.60 5.62 1.85
CA PRO A 73 -7.75 6.42 2.72
C PRO A 73 -8.33 7.84 2.87
N GLN A 74 -8.39 8.32 4.10
CA GLN A 74 -8.85 9.66 4.43
C GLN A 74 -7.84 10.37 5.31
N LEU A 75 -7.78 11.69 5.15
CA LEU A 75 -7.07 12.58 6.05
C LEU A 75 -7.96 12.88 7.25
N THR A 76 -7.35 13.10 8.41
CA THR A 76 -8.05 13.73 9.53
C THR A 76 -8.49 15.14 9.14
N HIS A 77 -9.49 15.68 9.84
CA HIS A 77 -9.97 17.04 9.60
C HIS A 77 -8.81 18.06 9.65
N THR A 78 -7.96 17.96 10.68
CA THR A 78 -6.81 18.85 10.86
C THR A 78 -5.81 18.75 9.72
N GLU A 79 -5.44 17.53 9.29
CA GLU A 79 -4.51 17.34 8.17
C GLU A 79 -5.07 17.93 6.87
N ALA A 80 -6.36 17.73 6.61
CA ALA A 80 -7.02 18.25 5.42
C ALA A 80 -7.02 19.79 5.39
N GLU A 81 -7.23 20.47 6.52
CA GLU A 81 -7.15 21.93 6.59
C GLU A 81 -5.71 22.44 6.34
N LEU A 82 -4.72 21.82 7.00
CA LEU A 82 -3.31 22.19 6.84
C LEU A 82 -2.86 22.06 5.38
N ILE A 83 -3.20 20.94 4.73
CA ILE A 83 -2.89 20.72 3.31
C ILE A 83 -3.62 21.74 2.43
N ARG A 84 -4.89 22.07 2.73
CA ARG A 84 -5.64 23.10 1.99
C ARG A 84 -5.05 24.50 2.14
N GLU A 85 -4.48 24.84 3.29
CA GLU A 85 -3.75 26.09 3.47
C GLU A 85 -2.45 26.12 2.66
N GLU A 86 -1.67 25.03 2.69
CA GLU A 86 -0.45 24.90 1.89
C GLU A 86 -0.73 25.02 0.39
N MET A 87 -1.76 24.34 -0.09
CA MET A 87 -2.22 24.43 -1.49
C MET A 87 -2.56 25.88 -1.87
N ARG A 88 -3.29 26.60 -1.01
CA ARG A 88 -3.63 28.02 -1.23
C ARG A 88 -2.39 28.90 -1.31
N GLN A 89 -1.40 28.70 -0.43
CA GLN A 89 -0.13 29.45 -0.47
C GLN A 89 0.66 29.18 -1.75
N LYS A 90 0.57 27.96 -2.29
CA LYS A 90 1.20 27.56 -3.56
C LYS A 90 0.40 27.97 -4.80
N GLY A 91 -0.73 28.66 -4.64
CA GLY A 91 -1.60 29.05 -5.76
C GLY A 91 -2.32 27.87 -6.43
N MET A 92 -2.38 26.71 -5.77
CA MET A 92 -3.13 25.55 -6.23
C MET A 92 -4.59 25.73 -5.82
N VAL A 93 -5.43 26.18 -6.74
CA VAL A 93 -6.87 26.34 -6.53
C VAL A 93 -7.56 25.03 -6.90
N TYR A 94 -8.41 24.54 -5.99
CA TYR A 94 -9.29 23.38 -6.16
C TYR A 94 -10.71 23.81 -6.51
#